data_AF-A0A5A5RYM4-F1
#
_entry.id   AF-A0A5A5RYM4-F1
#
_cell.length_a   1.000
_cell.length_b   1.000
_cell.length_c   1.000
_cell.angle_alpha   90.00
_cell.angle_beta   90.00
_cell.angle_gamma   90.00
#
_symmetry.space_group_name_H-M   'P 1'
#
loop_
_entity.id
_entity.type
_entity.pdbx_description
1 polymer ?
#
loop_
_entity_poly.entity_id
_entity_poly.type
_entity_poly.pdbx_seq_one_letter_code
_entity_poly.pdbx_strand_id
1 'polypeptide(L)'
;MKRQREENPETKPEPRRSKRQKKNQLQQVPKYFKDPCYTWERNRNAGGKKSTAILGPNSLSGMGTDANSKLPSGIEKARGKYKQCFFKAGHLLNADFGGDGKDGRNLTILTATANTFMTSFDNNIKKAVEKLEKLYESVVNNLFSNEYNLAKLKYGIQVTIEVSEEKWGAQIPDSYIAKSVKCKAEITGERSLDNLIQEVTSFAKKSQNEDLVKRIKQTEQEIKNIKKNINSYVQKANQRGDITNKKYDH
;
A
#
# COMPACT_ATOMS: atom_id res chain seq x y z
N MET A 1 -58.31 39.78 -15.35
CA MET A 1 -56.93 39.86 -14.82
C MET A 1 -56.56 38.54 -14.16
N LYS A 2 -55.76 37.68 -14.81
CA LYS A 2 -55.23 36.44 -14.22
C LYS A 2 -53.86 36.76 -13.61
N ARG A 3 -53.70 36.53 -12.30
CA ARG A 3 -52.41 36.66 -11.61
C ARG A 3 -51.48 35.55 -12.11
N GLN A 4 -50.35 35.92 -12.69
CA GLN A 4 -49.24 35.01 -12.97
C GLN A 4 -48.52 34.75 -11.64
N ARG A 5 -48.31 33.47 -11.30
CA ARG A 5 -47.37 33.06 -10.24
C ARG A 5 -45.98 33.18 -10.84
N GLU A 6 -45.15 34.06 -10.27
CA GLU A 6 -43.70 34.06 -10.50
C GLU A 6 -43.14 32.76 -9.91
N GLU A 7 -42.63 31.90 -10.79
CA GLU A 7 -41.85 30.72 -10.39
C GLU A 7 -40.47 31.19 -9.94
N ASN A 8 -40.23 31.03 -8.65
CA ASN A 8 -38.93 31.19 -8.01
C ASN A 8 -37.96 30.15 -8.62
N PRO A 9 -36.75 30.51 -9.08
CA PRO A 9 -35.80 29.53 -9.61
C PRO A 9 -35.24 28.71 -8.45
N GLU A 10 -35.92 27.62 -8.11
CA GLU A 10 -35.39 26.58 -7.23
C GLU A 10 -34.08 26.07 -7.83
N THR A 11 -32.98 26.39 -7.15
CA THR A 11 -31.69 25.72 -7.27
C THR A 11 -31.93 24.21 -7.15
N LYS A 12 -32.02 23.52 -8.29
CA LYS A 12 -32.12 22.06 -8.34
C LYS A 12 -31.00 21.48 -7.48
N PRO A 13 -31.29 20.72 -6.41
CA PRO A 13 -30.26 20.00 -5.69
C PRO A 13 -29.59 19.05 -6.67
N GLU A 14 -28.25 19.07 -6.74
CA GLU A 14 -27.51 18.14 -7.59
C GLU A 14 -28.02 16.71 -7.36
N PRO A 15 -28.31 15.95 -8.43
CA PRO A 15 -28.86 14.61 -8.27
C PRO A 15 -27.88 13.75 -7.48
N ARG A 16 -28.37 13.14 -6.39
CA ARG A 16 -27.63 12.16 -5.58
C ARG A 16 -27.07 11.08 -6.51
N ARG A 17 -25.74 10.99 -6.61
CA ARG A 17 -25.06 9.99 -7.47
C ARG A 17 -25.51 8.58 -7.13
N SER A 18 -25.73 7.78 -8.16
CA SER A 18 -26.04 6.35 -8.00
C SER A 18 -24.85 5.60 -7.38
N LYS A 19 -25.12 4.54 -6.61
CA LYS A 19 -24.08 3.64 -6.04
C LYS A 19 -23.15 3.08 -7.13
N ARG A 20 -23.70 2.82 -8.34
CA ARG A 20 -22.96 2.29 -9.50
C ARG A 20 -21.89 3.26 -10.01
N GLN A 21 -22.21 4.54 -10.14
CA GLN A 21 -21.24 5.55 -10.60
C GLN A 21 -20.09 5.74 -9.60
N LYS A 22 -20.39 5.70 -8.30
CA LYS A 22 -19.37 5.82 -7.24
C LYS A 22 -18.38 4.65 -7.25
N LYS A 23 -18.89 3.43 -7.41
CA LYS A 23 -18.05 2.21 -7.54
C LYS A 23 -17.15 2.29 -8.77
N ASN A 24 -17.67 2.74 -9.91
CA ASN A 24 -16.89 2.91 -11.13
C ASN A 24 -15.76 3.93 -10.96
N GLN A 25 -15.95 5.01 -10.19
CA GLN A 25 -14.91 6.01 -9.95
C GLN A 25 -13.76 5.48 -9.08
N LEU A 26 -14.07 4.72 -8.02
CA LEU A 26 -13.04 4.08 -7.20
C LEU A 26 -12.23 3.07 -8.01
N GLN A 27 -12.87 2.33 -8.92
CA GLN A 27 -12.20 1.38 -9.81
C GLN A 27 -11.25 2.05 -10.82
N GLN A 28 -11.40 3.35 -11.09
CA GLN A 28 -10.46 4.09 -11.95
C GLN A 28 -9.16 4.46 -11.24
N VAL A 29 -9.11 4.39 -9.90
CA VAL A 29 -7.86 4.62 -9.18
C VAL A 29 -6.96 3.41 -9.38
N PRO A 30 -5.73 3.59 -9.91
CA PRO A 30 -4.85 2.46 -10.20
C PRO A 30 -4.53 1.69 -8.92
N LYS A 31 -4.36 0.37 -9.08
CA LYS A 31 -3.94 -0.55 -8.01
C LYS A 31 -2.63 -0.08 -7.37
N TYR A 32 -1.71 0.41 -8.20
CA TYR A 32 -0.41 0.94 -7.82
C TYR A 32 -0.21 2.32 -8.42
N PHE A 33 0.29 3.28 -7.63
CA PHE A 33 0.80 4.55 -8.15
C PHE A 33 2.22 4.42 -8.68
N LYS A 34 2.92 3.35 -8.30
CA LYS A 34 4.16 2.86 -8.89
C LYS A 34 4.15 1.34 -8.77
N ASP A 35 4.25 0.67 -9.92
CA ASP A 35 4.20 -0.78 -9.99
C ASP A 35 5.32 -1.45 -9.17
N PRO A 36 5.08 -2.70 -8.71
CA PRO A 36 6.10 -3.54 -8.14
C PRO A 36 7.36 -3.59 -8.99
N CYS A 37 8.51 -3.30 -8.38
CA CYS A 37 9.81 -3.36 -9.03
C CYS A 37 10.78 -4.12 -8.14
N TYR A 38 11.55 -5.03 -8.74
CA TYR A 38 12.49 -5.91 -8.03
C TYR A 38 13.89 -5.74 -8.59
N THR A 39 14.87 -5.64 -7.70
CA THR A 39 16.29 -5.82 -8.04
C THR A 39 16.79 -7.12 -7.42
N TRP A 40 17.80 -7.72 -8.04
CA TRP A 40 18.28 -9.02 -7.64
C TRP A 40 19.80 -9.10 -7.71
N GLU A 41 20.35 -10.04 -6.95
CA GLU A 41 21.78 -10.31 -6.95
C GLU A 41 22.08 -11.37 -8.02
N ARG A 42 22.59 -10.92 -9.18
CA ARG A 42 22.80 -11.76 -10.38
C ARG A 42 23.79 -12.90 -10.16
N ASN A 43 24.77 -12.72 -9.27
CA ASN A 43 25.94 -13.58 -9.22
C ASN A 43 25.95 -14.58 -8.05
N ARG A 44 24.87 -14.69 -7.27
CA ARG A 44 24.91 -15.41 -5.99
C ARG A 44 23.81 -16.44 -5.77
N ASN A 45 22.94 -16.79 -6.73
CA ASN A 45 21.82 -17.73 -6.47
C ASN A 45 20.92 -17.33 -5.26
N ALA A 46 21.02 -16.07 -4.89
CA ALA A 46 20.60 -15.45 -3.64
C ALA A 46 19.17 -14.91 -3.71
N GLY A 47 18.70 -14.70 -4.93
CA GLY A 47 17.39 -14.13 -5.23
C GLY A 47 17.37 -12.61 -5.19
N GLY A 48 16.26 -12.09 -4.68
CA GLY A 48 15.95 -10.68 -4.59
C GLY A 48 16.84 -9.92 -3.61
N LYS A 49 17.11 -8.67 -3.98
CA LYS A 49 17.88 -7.72 -3.17
C LYS A 49 17.01 -6.59 -2.63
N LYS A 50 16.14 -6.04 -3.48
CA LYS A 50 15.24 -4.95 -3.12
C LYS A 50 13.93 -5.08 -3.87
N SER A 51 12.82 -4.80 -3.20
CA SER A 51 11.51 -4.64 -3.83
C SER A 51 10.88 -3.32 -3.42
N THR A 52 10.23 -2.64 -4.37
CA THR A 52 9.49 -1.40 -4.10
C THR A 52 8.14 -1.40 -4.78
N ALA A 53 7.13 -0.78 -4.17
CA ALA A 53 5.85 -0.46 -4.79
C ALA A 53 5.25 0.81 -4.13
N ILE A 54 4.37 1.52 -4.82
CA ILE A 54 3.49 2.53 -4.19
C ILE A 54 2.06 2.04 -4.33
N LEU A 55 1.48 1.64 -3.21
CA LEU A 55 0.16 1.04 -3.11
C LEU A 55 -0.93 2.10 -3.18
N GLY A 56 -1.92 1.88 -4.05
CA GLY A 56 -3.17 2.63 -4.10
C GLY A 56 -4.27 1.98 -3.25
N PRO A 57 -5.46 2.59 -3.17
CA PRO A 57 -6.59 2.07 -2.36
C PRO A 57 -7.06 0.68 -2.78
N ASN A 58 -6.85 0.30 -4.04
CA ASN A 58 -7.29 -0.98 -4.61
C ASN A 58 -6.18 -2.05 -4.59
N SER A 59 -5.07 -1.84 -3.87
CA SER A 59 -3.87 -2.67 -3.99
C SER A 59 -4.01 -4.09 -3.45
N LEU A 60 -4.93 -4.35 -2.52
CA LEU A 60 -5.14 -5.65 -1.87
C LEU A 60 -5.93 -6.66 -2.72
N SER A 61 -5.56 -6.83 -3.99
CA SER A 61 -6.18 -7.85 -4.85
C SER A 61 -5.32 -9.10 -5.07
N GLY A 62 -4.14 -9.18 -4.42
CA GLY A 62 -3.26 -10.35 -4.56
C GLY A 62 -2.67 -10.50 -5.96
N MET A 63 -1.61 -11.30 -6.04
CA MET A 63 -1.24 -12.03 -7.27
C MET A 63 -1.78 -13.47 -7.21
N GLY A 64 -2.22 -13.93 -6.04
CA GLY A 64 -2.62 -15.32 -5.80
C GLY A 64 -1.45 -16.30 -5.96
N THR A 65 -0.21 -15.82 -5.92
CA THR A 65 0.99 -16.63 -6.13
C THR A 65 1.67 -16.97 -4.83
N ASP A 66 1.67 -18.25 -4.48
CA ASP A 66 2.56 -18.79 -3.47
C ASP A 66 4.02 -18.65 -3.90
N ALA A 67 4.92 -18.53 -2.91
CA ALA A 67 6.34 -18.54 -3.18
C ALA A 67 6.76 -19.90 -3.74
N ASN A 68 7.41 -19.90 -4.90
CA ASN A 68 8.01 -21.09 -5.45
C ASN A 68 9.09 -21.59 -4.49
N SER A 69 8.84 -22.74 -3.87
CA SER A 69 9.71 -23.29 -2.83
C SER A 69 11.11 -23.66 -3.31
N LYS A 70 11.33 -23.75 -4.63
CA LYS A 70 12.63 -24.02 -5.27
C LYS A 70 13.41 -22.75 -5.61
N LEU A 71 12.83 -21.58 -5.38
CA LEU A 71 13.48 -20.28 -5.57
C LEU A 71 13.79 -19.61 -4.23
N PRO A 72 14.86 -18.79 -4.15
CA PRO A 72 15.91 -18.67 -5.14
C PRO A 72 16.75 -19.96 -5.24
N SER A 73 17.51 -20.14 -6.33
CA SER A 73 18.21 -21.40 -6.64
C SER A 73 19.16 -21.91 -5.54
N GLY A 74 19.64 -21.03 -4.66
CA GLY A 74 20.46 -21.38 -3.50
C GLY A 74 19.69 -22.11 -2.38
N ILE A 75 18.36 -22.10 -2.38
CA ILE A 75 17.53 -22.57 -1.25
C ILE A 75 17.66 -24.07 -0.99
N GLU A 76 17.83 -24.89 -2.03
CA GLU A 76 18.03 -26.33 -1.87
C GLU A 76 19.35 -26.65 -1.17
N LYS A 77 20.43 -25.91 -1.52
CA LYS A 77 21.73 -26.04 -0.84
C LYS A 77 21.67 -25.59 0.61
N ALA A 78 20.95 -24.51 0.91
CA ALA A 78 20.72 -24.04 2.27
C ALA A 78 20.00 -25.09 3.13
N ARG A 79 18.90 -25.66 2.63
CA ARG A 79 18.14 -26.73 3.31
C ARG A 79 18.94 -28.02 3.46
N GLY A 80 19.80 -28.34 2.49
CA GLY A 80 20.65 -29.53 2.53
C GLY A 80 21.72 -29.46 3.62
N LYS A 81 22.38 -28.31 3.78
CA LYS A 81 23.43 -28.11 4.79
C LYS A 81 22.84 -27.91 6.19
N TYR A 82 21.83 -27.07 6.34
CA TYR A 82 21.24 -26.73 7.64
C TYR A 82 19.86 -27.37 7.79
N LYS A 83 19.83 -28.69 7.99
CA LYS A 83 18.58 -29.48 8.05
C LYS A 83 17.65 -29.07 9.20
N GLN A 84 18.22 -28.57 10.29
CA GLN A 84 17.50 -28.06 11.47
C GLN A 84 16.91 -26.66 11.26
N CYS A 85 17.32 -25.98 10.18
CA CYS A 85 16.94 -24.62 9.89
C CYS A 85 15.84 -24.64 8.83
N PHE A 86 14.59 -24.45 9.27
CA PHE A 86 13.42 -24.47 8.41
C PHE A 86 13.36 -23.26 7.46
N PHE A 87 14.13 -23.31 6.37
CA PHE A 87 14.18 -22.25 5.36
C PHE A 87 12.94 -22.20 4.48
N LYS A 88 12.47 -20.97 4.24
CA LYS A 88 11.35 -20.63 3.36
C LYS A 88 11.86 -19.74 2.21
N ALA A 89 11.18 -19.88 1.07
CA ALA A 89 11.24 -18.89 0.01
C ALA A 89 10.36 -17.72 0.45
N GLY A 90 10.98 -16.66 0.96
CA GLY A 90 10.28 -15.50 1.48
C GLY A 90 10.07 -14.46 0.40
N HIS A 91 8.84 -13.99 0.23
CA HIS A 91 8.54 -12.82 -0.59
C HIS A 91 9.23 -11.58 -0.04
N LEU A 92 9.93 -10.83 -0.90
CA LEU A 92 10.36 -9.47 -0.55
C LEU A 92 9.15 -8.55 -0.55
N LEU A 93 8.39 -8.47 -1.64
CA LEU A 93 7.08 -7.82 -1.65
C LEU A 93 5.99 -8.89 -1.53
N ASN A 94 5.08 -8.72 -0.57
CA ASN A 94 3.96 -9.64 -0.36
C ASN A 94 3.10 -9.80 -1.63
N ALA A 95 2.55 -10.99 -1.86
CA ALA A 95 1.65 -11.26 -2.97
C ALA A 95 0.41 -10.36 -2.96
N ASP A 96 -0.11 -10.01 -1.78
CA ASP A 96 -1.23 -9.07 -1.62
C ASP A 96 -0.90 -7.66 -2.09
N PHE A 97 0.39 -7.33 -2.18
CA PHE A 97 0.91 -6.06 -2.66
C PHE A 97 1.40 -6.12 -4.11
N GLY A 98 1.20 -7.24 -4.82
CA GLY A 98 1.67 -7.43 -6.20
C GLY A 98 3.01 -8.13 -6.32
N GLY A 99 3.52 -8.71 -5.24
CA GLY A 99 4.70 -9.57 -5.28
C GLY A 99 4.47 -10.85 -6.06
N ASP A 100 5.27 -11.10 -7.09
CA ASP A 100 5.25 -12.41 -7.77
C ASP A 100 6.02 -13.45 -6.94
N GLY A 101 5.35 -14.53 -6.55
CA GLY A 101 5.96 -15.68 -5.89
C GLY A 101 6.71 -16.62 -6.83
N LYS A 102 6.58 -16.45 -8.14
CA LYS A 102 7.29 -17.26 -9.15
C LYS A 102 8.54 -16.57 -9.67
N ASP A 103 8.71 -15.29 -9.36
CA ASP A 103 9.87 -14.50 -9.74
C ASP A 103 10.96 -14.58 -8.65
N GLY A 104 12.09 -15.21 -8.98
CA GLY A 104 13.23 -15.33 -8.07
C GLY A 104 13.81 -13.98 -7.62
N ARG A 105 13.50 -12.89 -8.32
CA ARG A 105 13.92 -11.51 -7.99
C ARG A 105 13.11 -10.91 -6.84
N ASN A 106 11.93 -11.46 -6.57
CA ASN A 106 11.07 -11.09 -5.45
C ASN A 106 11.16 -12.11 -4.30
N LEU A 107 12.07 -13.09 -4.38
CA LEU A 107 12.22 -14.12 -3.35
C LEU A 107 13.60 -14.07 -2.72
N THR A 108 13.66 -14.27 -1.41
CA THR A 108 14.91 -14.40 -0.66
C THR A 108 14.84 -15.58 0.30
N ILE A 109 15.98 -16.11 0.74
CA ILE A 109 16.03 -17.23 1.67
C ILE A 109 15.84 -16.72 3.10
N LEU A 110 14.73 -17.09 3.74
CA LEU A 110 14.40 -16.70 5.11
C LEU A 110 14.29 -17.90 6.05
N THR A 111 14.68 -17.74 7.31
CA THR A 111 14.18 -18.57 8.41
C THR A 111 12.66 -18.51 8.45
N ALA A 112 12.02 -19.57 8.95
CA ALA A 112 10.61 -19.53 9.34
C ALA A 112 10.30 -18.34 10.27
N THR A 113 11.19 -18.04 11.22
CA THR A 113 11.05 -16.90 12.14
C THR A 113 11.09 -15.55 11.42
N ALA A 114 12.07 -15.29 10.54
CA ALA A 114 12.13 -14.05 9.76
C ALA A 114 10.91 -13.89 8.86
N ASN A 115 10.43 -14.97 8.25
CA ASN A 115 9.22 -14.96 7.44
C ASN A 115 7.98 -14.57 8.27
N THR A 116 7.86 -15.03 9.53
CA THR A 116 6.79 -14.61 10.44
C THR A 116 6.87 -13.12 10.80
N PHE A 117 8.07 -12.57 10.97
CA PHE A 117 8.26 -11.14 11.19
C PHE A 117 7.88 -10.32 9.94
N MET A 118 8.19 -10.80 8.73
CA MET A 118 7.73 -10.18 7.49
C MET A 118 6.21 -10.12 7.41
N THR A 119 5.52 -11.23 7.69
CA THR A 119 4.05 -11.25 7.77
C THR A 119 3.52 -10.24 8.78
N SER A 120 4.24 -10.02 9.89
CA SER A 120 3.85 -9.05 10.92
C SER A 120 4.01 -7.58 10.49
N PHE A 121 4.96 -7.29 9.59
CA PHE A 121 5.08 -6.01 8.88
C PHE A 121 3.91 -5.88 7.88
N ASP A 122 3.74 -6.87 6.99
CA ASP A 122 2.74 -6.87 5.93
C ASP A 122 1.32 -6.69 6.46
N ASN A 123 0.96 -7.37 7.55
CA ASN A 123 -0.38 -7.26 8.15
C ASN A 123 -0.72 -5.84 8.62
N ASN A 124 0.26 -5.04 9.03
CA ASN A 124 0.02 -3.63 9.36
C ASN A 124 -0.17 -2.80 8.09
N ILE A 125 0.57 -3.09 7.01
CA ILE A 125 0.38 -2.43 5.71
C ILE A 125 -0.98 -2.77 5.12
N LYS A 126 -1.46 -4.03 5.22
CA LYS A 126 -2.82 -4.41 4.79
C LYS A 126 -3.88 -3.57 5.48
N LYS A 127 -3.81 -3.45 6.81
CA LYS A 127 -4.71 -2.58 7.60
C LYS A 127 -4.61 -1.11 7.18
N ALA A 128 -3.41 -0.62 6.86
CA ALA A 128 -3.22 0.74 6.36
C ALA A 128 -3.90 0.95 5.00
N VAL A 129 -3.80 -0.03 4.08
CA VAL A 129 -4.47 0.03 2.76
C VAL A 129 -6.00 -0.07 2.90
N GLU A 130 -6.52 -0.90 3.81
CA GLU A 130 -7.98 -0.92 4.08
C GLU A 130 -8.50 0.43 4.57
N LYS A 131 -7.70 1.17 5.36
CA LYS A 131 -8.05 2.55 5.75
C LYS A 131 -7.88 3.53 4.59
N LEU A 132 -6.91 3.30 3.71
CA LEU A 132 -6.72 4.08 2.50
C LEU A 132 -7.93 3.97 1.56
N GLU A 133 -8.47 2.77 1.36
CA GLU A 133 -9.70 2.54 0.61
C GLU A 133 -10.85 3.38 1.18
N LYS A 134 -11.07 3.33 2.50
CA LYS A 134 -12.10 4.14 3.19
C LYS A 134 -11.88 5.65 3.03
N LEU A 135 -10.62 6.10 3.01
CA LEU A 135 -10.31 7.50 2.75
C LEU A 135 -10.78 7.91 1.35
N TYR A 136 -10.45 7.10 0.33
CA TYR A 136 -10.88 7.34 -1.04
C TYR A 136 -12.41 7.27 -1.18
N GLU A 137 -13.07 6.34 -0.50
CA GLU A 137 -14.54 6.30 -0.43
C GLU A 137 -15.13 7.60 0.15
N SER A 138 -14.58 8.12 1.25
CA SER A 138 -15.07 9.37 1.85
C SER A 138 -14.85 10.56 0.91
N VAL A 139 -13.70 10.64 0.24
CA VAL A 139 -13.43 11.66 -0.78
C VAL A 139 -14.46 11.59 -1.92
N VAL A 140 -14.68 10.41 -2.51
CA VAL A 140 -15.65 10.22 -3.61
C VAL A 140 -17.07 10.57 -3.19
N ASN A 141 -17.46 10.18 -1.97
CA ASN A 141 -18.82 10.36 -1.50
C ASN A 141 -19.14 11.80 -1.14
N ASN A 142 -18.15 12.58 -0.69
CA ASN A 142 -18.40 13.83 0.01
C ASN A 142 -17.68 15.05 -0.57
N LEU A 143 -16.53 14.90 -1.22
CA LEU A 143 -15.72 16.03 -1.70
C LEU A 143 -15.63 16.12 -3.22
N PHE A 144 -15.96 15.04 -3.92
CA PHE A 144 -15.59 14.91 -5.33
C PHE A 144 -16.66 15.45 -6.29
N SER A 145 -16.34 16.46 -7.11
CA SER A 145 -17.10 16.80 -8.33
C SER A 145 -16.65 15.93 -9.52
N ASN A 146 -17.46 15.81 -10.58
CA ASN A 146 -17.14 14.95 -11.74
C ASN A 146 -15.86 15.38 -12.50
N GLU A 147 -15.29 16.53 -12.16
CA GLU A 147 -14.16 17.16 -12.86
C GLU A 147 -12.79 16.76 -12.28
N TYR A 148 -12.75 16.25 -11.05
CA TYR A 148 -11.50 15.81 -10.48
C TYR A 148 -11.11 14.43 -11.01
N ASN A 149 -9.82 14.14 -11.07
CA ASN A 149 -9.30 12.81 -11.35
C ASN A 149 -8.66 12.25 -10.07
N LEU A 150 -9.31 11.25 -9.45
CA LEU A 150 -8.87 10.63 -8.18
C LEU A 150 -7.46 10.06 -8.28
N ALA A 151 -7.04 9.58 -9.46
CA ALA A 151 -5.71 9.02 -9.67
C ALA A 151 -4.61 10.09 -9.52
N LYS A 152 -4.93 11.38 -9.69
CA LYS A 152 -3.97 12.47 -9.48
C LYS A 152 -3.64 12.72 -8.01
N LEU A 153 -4.49 12.26 -7.07
CA LEU A 153 -4.21 12.41 -5.64
C LEU A 153 -2.92 11.71 -5.25
N LYS A 154 -2.65 10.51 -5.81
CA LYS A 154 -1.48 9.68 -5.49
C LYS A 154 -1.24 9.54 -3.98
N TYR A 155 -2.30 9.65 -3.17
CA TYR A 155 -2.26 9.48 -1.74
C TYR A 155 -2.20 7.99 -1.48
N GLY A 156 -1.03 7.48 -1.09
CA GLY A 156 -0.74 6.05 -1.13
C GLY A 156 0.28 5.63 -0.08
N ILE A 157 0.68 4.37 -0.14
CA ILE A 157 1.67 3.80 0.78
C ILE A 157 2.83 3.24 -0.04
N GLN A 158 3.98 3.89 0.02
CA GLN A 158 5.22 3.37 -0.52
C GLN A 158 5.74 2.27 0.40
N VAL A 159 5.99 1.07 -0.15
CA VAL A 159 6.63 -0.03 0.54
C VAL A 159 7.99 -0.27 -0.10
N THR A 160 9.03 -0.40 0.72
CA THR A 160 10.40 -0.71 0.30
C THR A 160 10.94 -1.81 1.20
N ILE A 161 11.40 -2.90 0.60
CA ILE A 161 11.98 -4.03 1.31
C ILE A 161 13.36 -4.30 0.73
N GLU A 162 14.38 -4.30 1.57
CA GLU A 162 15.78 -4.42 1.21
C GLU A 162 16.44 -5.50 2.05
N VAL A 163 17.17 -6.41 1.42
CA VAL A 163 18.02 -7.37 2.14
C VAL A 163 19.36 -6.72 2.44
N SER A 164 19.97 -7.04 3.59
CA SER A 164 21.24 -6.43 3.94
C SER A 164 22.38 -6.83 2.99
N GLU A 165 23.21 -5.84 2.66
CA GLU A 165 24.45 -6.06 1.90
C GLU A 165 25.60 -6.53 2.79
N GLU A 166 25.53 -6.28 4.10
CA GLU A 166 26.62 -6.43 5.08
C GLU A 166 26.95 -7.89 5.45
N LYS A 167 27.34 -8.66 4.44
CA LYS A 167 27.89 -10.03 4.51
C LYS A 167 26.80 -11.11 4.53
N TRP A 168 26.28 -11.39 3.34
CA TRP A 168 26.06 -12.78 2.91
C TRP A 168 27.33 -13.56 3.28
N GLY A 169 27.21 -14.74 3.88
CA GLY A 169 28.38 -15.46 4.37
C GLY A 169 29.39 -15.76 3.25
N ALA A 170 30.66 -15.94 3.61
CA ALA A 170 31.72 -16.11 2.62
C ALA A 170 31.68 -17.48 1.91
N GLN A 171 31.02 -18.47 2.53
CA GLN A 171 30.97 -19.85 2.04
C GLN A 171 29.57 -20.20 1.53
N ILE A 172 29.51 -21.19 0.62
CA ILE A 172 28.22 -21.76 0.22
C ILE A 172 27.69 -22.64 1.36
N PRO A 173 26.39 -22.57 1.69
CA PRO A 173 25.32 -21.75 1.12
C PRO A 173 25.07 -20.42 1.87
N ASP A 174 25.92 -20.04 2.83
CA ASP A 174 25.77 -18.78 3.58
C ASP A 174 25.82 -17.55 2.66
N SER A 175 26.56 -17.65 1.56
CA SER A 175 26.61 -16.65 0.49
C SER A 175 25.28 -16.41 -0.22
N TYR A 176 24.27 -17.25 0.06
CA TYR A 176 22.92 -17.20 -0.52
C TYR A 176 21.86 -16.75 0.48
N ILE A 177 22.25 -16.47 1.73
CA ILE A 177 21.33 -16.16 2.81
C ILE A 177 21.64 -14.77 3.35
N ALA A 178 20.71 -13.83 3.17
CA ALA A 178 20.82 -12.51 3.77
C ALA A 178 20.71 -12.62 5.29
N LYS A 179 21.53 -11.85 6.01
CA LYS A 179 21.51 -11.81 7.50
C LYS A 179 20.33 -11.04 8.07
N SER A 180 19.82 -10.08 7.32
CA SER A 180 18.68 -9.28 7.72
C SER A 180 17.92 -8.76 6.52
N VAL A 181 16.67 -8.40 6.78
CA VAL A 181 15.78 -7.73 5.85
C VAL A 181 15.29 -6.46 6.55
N LYS A 182 15.30 -5.35 5.81
CA LYS A 182 14.77 -4.07 6.25
C LYS A 182 13.54 -3.74 5.44
N CYS A 183 12.40 -3.71 6.10
CA CYS A 183 11.11 -3.32 5.55
C CYS A 183 10.77 -1.90 6.01
N LYS A 184 10.39 -1.04 5.07
CA LYS A 184 10.01 0.34 5.33
C LYS A 184 8.74 0.68 4.57
N ALA A 185 7.87 1.45 5.22
CA ALA A 185 6.71 2.05 4.60
C ALA A 185 6.62 3.54 4.87
N GLU A 186 6.12 4.29 3.88
CA GLU A 186 5.95 5.75 3.93
C GLU A 186 4.65 6.14 3.23
N ILE A 187 3.99 7.20 3.71
CA ILE A 187 2.81 7.74 3.03
C ILE A 187 3.26 8.69 1.94
N THR A 188 2.62 8.60 0.78
CA THR A 188 2.85 9.49 -0.36
C THR A 188 1.64 10.38 -0.62
N GLY A 189 1.81 11.49 -1.34
CA GLY A 189 0.70 12.29 -1.86
C GLY A 189 -0.08 13.13 -0.84
N GLU A 190 0.45 13.33 0.38
CA GLU A 190 -0.25 14.09 1.43
C GLU A 190 -0.66 15.50 0.97
N ARG A 191 0.27 16.21 0.31
CA ARG A 191 0.02 17.57 -0.21
C ARG A 191 -1.11 17.62 -1.23
N SER A 192 -1.23 16.63 -2.10
CA SER A 192 -2.31 16.58 -3.11
C SER A 192 -3.68 16.39 -2.47
N LEU A 193 -3.77 15.57 -1.41
CA LEU A 193 -5.01 15.39 -0.66
C LEU A 193 -5.39 16.67 0.10
N ASP A 194 -4.42 17.31 0.75
CA ASP A 194 -4.68 18.52 1.53
C ASP A 194 -5.09 19.69 0.60
N ASN A 195 -4.49 19.81 -0.58
CA ASN A 195 -4.90 20.78 -1.61
C ASN A 195 -6.34 20.55 -2.05
N LEU A 196 -6.75 19.31 -2.34
CA LEU A 196 -8.14 19.00 -2.72
C LEU A 196 -9.13 19.46 -1.63
N ILE A 197 -8.82 19.17 -0.37
CA ILE A 197 -9.68 19.57 0.76
C ILE A 197 -9.79 21.09 0.83
N GLN A 198 -8.69 21.82 0.64
CA GLN A 198 -8.67 23.28 0.63
C GLN A 198 -9.47 23.87 -0.54
N GLU A 199 -9.34 23.31 -1.74
CA GLU A 199 -10.06 23.72 -2.95
C GLU A 199 -11.57 23.55 -2.77
N VAL A 200 -12.00 22.37 -2.33
CA VAL A 200 -13.42 22.05 -2.09
C VAL A 200 -14.01 22.92 -0.97
N THR A 201 -13.25 23.14 0.10
CA THR A 201 -13.66 24.02 1.21
C THR A 201 -13.81 25.46 0.75
N SER A 202 -12.88 25.96 -0.06
CA SER A 202 -12.92 27.32 -0.59
C SER A 202 -14.09 27.52 -1.54
N PHE A 203 -14.39 26.52 -2.38
CA PHE A 203 -15.55 26.52 -3.26
C PHE A 203 -16.86 26.61 -2.46
N ALA A 204 -17.04 25.76 -1.45
CA ALA A 204 -18.26 25.75 -0.65
C ALA A 204 -18.48 27.05 0.15
N LYS A 205 -17.41 27.68 0.64
CA LYS A 205 -17.49 29.00 1.28
C LYS A 205 -17.98 30.07 0.29
N LYS A 206 -17.50 30.03 -0.96
CA LYS A 206 -17.91 30.98 -2.01
C LYS A 206 -19.35 30.76 -2.46
N SER A 207 -19.84 29.52 -2.44
CA SER A 207 -21.22 29.21 -2.84
C SER A 207 -22.28 29.60 -1.81
N GLN A 208 -21.89 30.11 -0.64
CA GLN A 208 -22.78 30.51 0.47
C GLN A 208 -23.78 29.41 0.90
N ASN A 209 -23.45 28.14 0.65
CA ASN A 209 -24.31 27.01 0.99
C ASN A 209 -23.86 26.44 2.35
N GLU A 210 -24.57 26.82 3.42
CA GLU A 210 -24.21 26.46 4.79
C GLU A 210 -24.22 24.95 5.04
N ASP A 211 -25.17 24.22 4.46
CA ASP A 211 -25.26 22.77 4.56
C ASP A 211 -24.06 22.07 3.91
N LEU A 212 -23.63 22.57 2.75
CA LEU A 212 -22.44 22.07 2.06
C LEU A 212 -21.18 22.33 2.88
N VAL A 213 -21.04 23.53 3.45
CA VAL A 213 -19.90 23.89 4.33
C VAL A 213 -19.86 22.98 5.56
N LYS A 214 -21.01 22.74 6.21
CA LYS A 214 -21.10 21.84 7.36
C LYS A 214 -20.70 20.41 7.01
N ARG A 215 -21.19 19.90 5.87
CA ARG A 215 -20.85 18.57 5.36
C ARG A 215 -19.35 18.43 5.08
N ILE A 216 -18.74 19.40 4.40
CA ILE A 216 -17.30 19.38 4.11
C ILE A 216 -16.46 19.41 5.38
N LYS A 217 -16.83 20.22 6.38
CA LYS A 217 -16.14 20.23 7.68
C LYS A 217 -16.20 18.86 8.37
N GLN A 218 -17.35 18.21 8.35
CA GLN A 218 -17.50 16.87 8.92
C GLN A 218 -16.62 15.84 8.18
N THR A 219 -16.61 15.89 6.85
CA THR A 219 -15.77 15.03 6.01
C THR A 219 -14.28 15.30 6.21
N GLU A 220 -13.86 16.56 6.35
CA GLU A 220 -12.48 16.90 6.66
C GLU A 220 -12.03 16.26 7.99
N GLN A 221 -12.88 16.32 9.01
CA GLN A 221 -12.61 15.68 10.30
C GLN A 221 -12.53 14.15 10.19
N GLU A 222 -13.43 13.54 9.40
CA GLU A 222 -13.39 12.11 9.10
C GLU A 222 -12.08 11.73 8.41
N ILE A 223 -11.68 12.47 7.36
CA ILE A 223 -10.43 12.23 6.63
C ILE A 223 -9.23 12.37 7.58
N LYS A 224 -9.19 13.40 8.43
CA LYS A 224 -8.12 13.56 9.44
C LYS A 224 -8.00 12.34 10.36
N ASN A 225 -9.14 11.81 10.84
CA ASN A 225 -9.16 10.62 11.68
C ASN A 225 -8.66 9.37 10.91
N ILE A 226 -9.06 9.21 9.64
CA ILE A 226 -8.59 8.11 8.80
C ILE A 226 -7.08 8.24 8.52
N LYS A 227 -6.58 9.44 8.18
CA LYS A 227 -5.13 9.73 8.01
C LYS A 227 -4.35 9.32 9.26
N LYS A 228 -4.84 9.67 10.46
CA LYS A 228 -4.21 9.27 11.74
C LYS A 228 -4.12 7.75 11.90
N ASN A 229 -5.18 7.02 11.50
CA ASN A 229 -5.18 5.55 11.55
C ASN A 229 -4.18 4.95 10.55
N ILE A 230 -4.13 5.45 9.31
CA ILE A 230 -3.15 5.02 8.30
C ILE A 230 -1.73 5.22 8.85
N ASN A 231 -1.43 6.43 9.35
CA ASN A 231 -0.16 6.77 9.98
C ASN A 231 0.20 5.80 11.12
N SER A 232 -0.74 5.51 12.02
CA SER A 232 -0.51 4.58 13.13
C SER A 232 -0.13 3.18 12.66
N TYR A 233 -0.79 2.67 11.62
CA TYR A 233 -0.46 1.35 11.07
C TYR A 233 0.89 1.35 10.34
N VAL A 234 1.22 2.40 9.58
CA VAL A 234 2.53 2.55 8.93
C VAL A 234 3.65 2.60 9.98
N GLN A 235 3.46 3.34 11.08
CA GLN A 235 4.42 3.37 12.19
C GLN A 235 4.59 2.00 12.84
N LYS A 236 3.49 1.28 13.12
CA LYS A 236 3.53 -0.09 13.67
C LYS A 236 4.21 -1.09 12.71
N ALA A 237 4.07 -0.89 11.41
CA ALA A 237 4.79 -1.67 10.40
C ALA A 237 6.30 -1.39 10.53
N ASN A 238 6.71 -0.12 10.50
CA ASN A 238 8.12 0.26 10.57
C ASN A 238 8.82 -0.17 11.88
N GLN A 239 8.11 -0.21 13.01
CA GLN A 239 8.63 -0.77 14.27
C GLN A 239 9.00 -2.26 14.18
N ARG A 240 8.46 -2.96 13.18
CA ARG A 240 8.73 -4.38 12.88
C ARG A 240 9.56 -4.54 11.61
N GLY A 241 10.07 -3.43 11.07
CA GLY A 241 10.72 -3.37 9.77
C GLY A 241 12.13 -3.94 9.76
N ASP A 242 12.84 -3.89 10.90
CA ASP A 242 14.17 -4.46 11.02
C ASP A 242 14.07 -5.94 11.43
N ILE A 243 14.32 -6.83 10.47
CA ILE A 243 14.13 -8.27 10.62
C ILE A 243 15.48 -8.96 10.53
N THR A 244 15.92 -9.56 11.63
CA THR A 244 17.11 -10.42 11.62
C THR A 244 16.74 -11.80 11.13
N ASN A 245 17.44 -12.27 10.10
CA ASN A 245 17.44 -13.66 9.70
C ASN A 245 18.35 -14.43 10.67
N LYS A 246 17.80 -14.72 11.86
CA LYS A 246 18.57 -15.22 13.01
C LYS A 246 19.53 -16.34 12.59
N LYS A 247 20.75 -16.20 13.09
CA LYS A 247 21.92 -17.06 12.88
C LYS A 247 21.54 -18.54 12.92
N TYR A 248 21.94 -19.25 11.87
CA TYR A 248 22.07 -20.70 11.79
C TYR A 248 23.42 -21.14 12.36
N ASP A 249 23.95 -20.36 13.31
CA ASP A 249 25.28 -20.56 13.88
C ASP A 249 25.33 -21.93 14.54
N HIS A 250 26.24 -22.75 14.02
CA HIS A 250 26.70 -23.97 14.65
C HIS A 250 27.85 -23.64 15.59
#